data_AF-A0A9W9QME7-F1
#
_entry.id   AF-A0A9W9QME7-F1
#
_cell.length_a   1.000
_cell.length_b   1.000
_cell.length_c   1.000
_cell.angle_alpha   90.00
_cell.angle_beta   90.00
_cell.angle_gamma   90.00
#
_symmetry.space_group_name_H-M   'P 1'
#
loop_
_entity.id
_entity.type
_entity.pdbx_description
1 polymer ?
#
loop_
_entity_poly.entity_id
_entity_poly.type
_entity_poly.pdbx_seq_one_letter_code
_entity_poly.pdbx_strand_id
1 'polypeptide(L)'
;MVDAAYRIPGKNEYYIFSGRNYCRLRSIAAGPELITEGWETLRKGGFGTIDTVVSVPGYEDQLYVFFGGHYVQIKLENYDDSFVIDGVRSIESEWKSLVQAGFDTVDAALKVPGSHTSIYFFRGLNYVRVDTATDRVTGKVHQIKTGWPSIAKAGFDSVDAIVPVLDQQGHYYVFYGDQYAVIGLDDNGKDTLITTAKQISEGWRSLDGWV
;
A
#
# COMPACT_ATOMS: atom_id res chain seq x y z
N MET A 1 10.42 4.55 9.30
CA MET A 1 10.05 4.06 7.96
C MET A 1 8.54 4.09 7.78
N VAL A 2 8.07 4.27 6.56
CA VAL A 2 6.63 4.20 6.25
C VAL A 2 6.28 2.74 5.95
N ASP A 3 5.53 2.10 6.85
CA ASP A 3 5.12 0.70 6.68
C ASP A 3 3.95 0.59 5.71
N ALA A 4 3.04 1.57 5.70
CA ALA A 4 1.95 1.61 4.73
C ALA A 4 1.50 3.05 4.49
N ALA A 5 0.91 3.29 3.32
CA ALA A 5 0.36 4.59 2.97
C ALA A 5 -0.90 4.45 2.13
N TYR A 6 -1.90 5.30 2.39
CA TYR A 6 -3.14 5.33 1.64
C TYR A 6 -3.54 6.76 1.30
N ARG A 7 -3.88 7.01 0.04
CA ARG A 7 -4.50 8.26 -0.41
C ARG A 7 -6.01 8.13 -0.27
N ILE A 8 -6.64 9.07 0.43
CA ILE A 8 -8.10 9.07 0.59
C ILE A 8 -8.75 9.64 -0.69
N PRO A 9 -9.58 8.88 -1.43
CA PRO A 9 -10.24 9.36 -2.64
C PRO A 9 -11.11 10.58 -2.35
N GLY A 10 -11.09 11.54 -3.28
CA GLY A 10 -11.83 12.81 -3.13
C GLY A 10 -11.28 13.76 -2.06
N LYS A 11 -10.18 13.41 -1.37
CA LYS A 11 -9.50 14.27 -0.41
C LYS A 11 -8.03 14.48 -0.80
N ASN A 12 -7.51 15.66 -0.47
CA ASN A 12 -6.08 15.96 -0.60
C ASN A 12 -5.34 15.53 0.67
N GLU A 13 -5.48 14.26 1.03
CA GLU A 13 -5.03 13.71 2.30
C GLU A 13 -4.44 12.31 2.14
N TYR A 14 -3.44 12.03 2.97
CA TYR A 14 -2.84 10.72 3.13
C TYR A 14 -3.07 10.19 4.54
N TYR A 15 -3.28 8.89 4.66
CA TYR A 15 -2.89 8.16 5.85
C TYR A 15 -1.49 7.61 5.68
N ILE A 16 -0.65 7.80 6.68
CA ILE A 16 0.70 7.25 6.76
C ILE A 16 0.77 6.41 8.04
N PHE A 17 1.21 5.16 7.92
CA PHE A 17 1.33 4.21 9.01
C PHE A 17 2.82 3.92 9.27
N SER A 18 3.20 3.91 10.54
CA SER A 18 4.56 3.57 10.99
C SER A 18 4.53 2.99 12.40
N GLY A 19 4.97 1.74 12.50
CA GLY A 19 4.82 0.88 13.65
C GLY A 19 3.38 0.86 14.14
N ARG A 20 3.21 1.14 15.43
CA ARG A 20 1.89 1.10 16.08
C ARG A 20 1.04 2.35 15.86
N ASN A 21 1.56 3.32 15.13
CA ASN A 21 0.94 4.61 14.98
C ASN A 21 0.61 4.91 13.51
N TYR A 22 -0.33 5.82 13.33
CA TYR A 22 -0.61 6.42 12.04
C TYR A 22 -0.78 7.93 12.20
N CYS A 23 -0.67 8.66 11.11
CA CYS A 23 -1.09 10.05 11.05
C CYS A 23 -1.94 10.28 9.80
N ARG A 24 -2.72 11.35 9.83
CA ARG A 24 -3.37 11.89 8.64
C ARG A 24 -2.64 13.15 8.22
N LEU A 25 -2.08 13.13 7.03
CA LEU A 25 -1.39 14.28 6.45
C LEU A 25 -2.34 15.07 5.55
N ARG A 26 -2.55 16.33 5.93
CA ARG A 26 -3.09 17.39 5.08
C ARG A 26 -2.02 18.48 4.94
N SER A 27 -2.42 19.74 4.74
CA SER A 27 -1.54 20.91 4.89
C SER A 27 -0.90 21.00 6.29
N ILE A 28 -1.44 20.31 7.29
CA ILE A 28 -0.86 20.07 8.63
C ILE A 28 -1.06 18.59 8.97
N ALA A 29 -0.12 17.97 9.67
CA ALA A 29 -0.27 16.61 10.19
C ALA A 29 -1.18 16.56 11.42
N ALA A 30 -2.09 15.57 11.46
CA ALA A 30 -2.81 15.16 12.66
C ALA A 30 -2.30 13.78 13.10
N GLY A 31 -1.82 13.66 14.33
CA GLY A 31 -1.10 12.50 14.86
C GLY A 31 0.39 12.77 15.09
N PRO A 32 1.21 11.75 15.41
CA PRO A 32 0.88 10.32 15.37
C PRO A 32 -0.11 9.88 16.48
N GLU A 33 -1.03 9.00 16.12
CA GLU A 33 -1.99 8.37 17.02
C GLU A 33 -1.88 6.84 16.90
N LEU A 34 -2.22 6.11 17.97
CA LEU A 34 -2.25 4.65 17.92
C LEU A 34 -3.28 4.17 16.90
N ILE A 35 -2.90 3.21 16.06
CA ILE A 35 -3.79 2.60 15.06
C ILE A 35 -5.06 2.07 15.72
N THR A 36 -4.93 1.44 16.90
CA THR A 36 -6.06 0.85 17.63
C THR A 36 -7.03 1.87 18.25
N GLU A 37 -6.63 3.13 18.36
CA GLU A 37 -7.52 4.20 18.84
C GLU A 37 -8.30 4.83 17.67
N GLY A 38 -7.65 4.95 16.50
CA GLY A 38 -8.21 5.62 15.33
C GLY A 38 -8.90 4.73 14.30
N TRP A 39 -8.71 3.41 14.36
CA TRP A 39 -9.29 2.45 13.42
C TRP A 39 -10.03 1.34 14.17
N GLU A 40 -11.36 1.36 14.14
CA GLU A 40 -12.20 0.46 14.91
C GLU A 40 -12.05 -1.00 14.44
N THR A 41 -12.02 -1.23 13.14
CA THR A 41 -11.86 -2.57 12.56
C THR A 41 -10.49 -3.14 12.85
N LEU A 42 -9.45 -2.31 12.82
CA LEU A 42 -8.08 -2.74 13.13
C LEU A 42 -7.93 -3.07 14.62
N ARG A 43 -8.53 -2.27 15.52
CA ARG A 43 -8.63 -2.61 16.94
C ARG A 43 -9.35 -3.93 17.17
N LYS A 44 -10.53 -4.12 16.56
CA LYS A 44 -11.33 -5.35 16.66
C LYS A 44 -10.60 -6.56 16.10
N GLY A 45 -9.85 -6.37 15.02
CA GLY A 45 -9.01 -7.41 14.39
C GLY A 45 -7.70 -7.68 15.13
N GLY A 46 -7.36 -6.90 16.16
CA GLY A 46 -6.09 -7.03 16.87
C GLY A 46 -4.87 -6.57 16.05
N PHE A 47 -5.08 -5.77 15.01
CA PHE A 47 -4.03 -5.21 14.17
C PHE A 47 -3.42 -4.02 14.90
N GLY A 48 -2.33 -4.28 15.64
CA GLY A 48 -1.57 -3.25 16.34
C GLY A 48 -0.59 -2.48 15.45
N THR A 49 -0.36 -2.97 14.23
CA THR A 49 0.40 -2.39 13.12
C THR A 49 -0.21 -2.93 11.82
N ILE A 50 0.17 -2.39 10.67
CA ILE A 50 -0.21 -2.92 9.36
C ILE A 50 1.00 -2.95 8.43
N ASP A 51 1.02 -3.89 7.51
CA ASP A 51 2.10 -4.01 6.50
C ASP A 51 1.69 -3.33 5.19
N THR A 52 0.40 -3.31 4.84
CA THR A 52 -0.06 -2.59 3.65
C THR A 52 -1.55 -2.29 3.69
N VAL A 53 -1.96 -1.30 2.91
CA VAL A 53 -3.36 -0.94 2.65
C VAL A 53 -3.54 -0.61 1.18
N VAL A 54 -4.55 -1.18 0.54
CA VAL A 54 -4.84 -0.96 -0.89
C VAL A 54 -6.34 -0.96 -1.15
N SER A 55 -6.79 -0.12 -2.08
CA SER A 55 -8.19 -0.14 -2.53
C SER A 55 -8.57 -1.47 -3.16
N VAL A 56 -9.75 -1.98 -2.84
CA VAL A 56 -10.37 -3.10 -3.54
C VAL A 56 -10.74 -2.63 -4.95
N PRO A 57 -10.21 -3.26 -6.03
CA PRO A 57 -10.56 -2.89 -7.39
C PRO A 57 -12.07 -3.01 -7.63
N GLY A 58 -12.66 -2.01 -8.28
CA GLY A 58 -14.10 -1.95 -8.55
C GLY A 58 -14.96 -1.36 -7.43
N TYR A 59 -14.38 -1.04 -6.26
CA TYR A 59 -15.08 -0.41 -5.15
C TYR A 59 -14.37 0.89 -4.74
N GLU A 60 -15.10 1.97 -4.56
CA GLU A 60 -14.52 3.29 -4.30
C GLU A 60 -14.11 3.50 -2.83
N ASP A 61 -14.79 2.81 -1.92
CA ASP A 61 -14.73 3.00 -0.48
C ASP A 61 -14.19 1.77 0.27
N GLN A 62 -13.86 0.70 -0.44
CA GLN A 62 -13.37 -0.54 0.19
C GLN A 62 -11.87 -0.68 0.10
N LEU A 63 -11.27 -1.18 1.18
CA LEU A 63 -9.85 -1.40 1.35
C LEU A 63 -9.59 -2.84 1.78
N TYR A 64 -8.51 -3.42 1.25
CA TYR A 64 -7.82 -4.50 1.93
C TYR A 64 -6.72 -3.90 2.81
N VAL A 65 -6.67 -4.31 4.07
CA VAL A 65 -5.60 -3.95 5.02
C VAL A 65 -4.96 -5.24 5.51
N PHE A 66 -3.65 -5.37 5.33
CA PHE A 66 -2.89 -6.59 5.63
C PHE A 66 -1.99 -6.39 6.84
N PHE A 67 -1.84 -7.44 7.64
CA PHE A 67 -0.87 -7.52 8.73
C PHE A 67 -0.46 -8.98 8.95
N GLY A 68 0.83 -9.25 8.82
CA GLY A 68 1.39 -10.60 8.78
C GLY A 68 0.69 -11.46 7.72
N GLY A 69 0.37 -12.70 8.11
CA GLY A 69 -0.37 -13.65 7.25
C GLY A 69 -1.87 -13.41 7.15
N HIS A 70 -2.35 -12.21 7.53
CA HIS A 70 -3.78 -11.93 7.67
C HIS A 70 -4.18 -10.62 7.00
N TYR A 71 -5.46 -10.47 6.74
CA TYR A 71 -6.04 -9.23 6.26
C TYR A 71 -7.48 -9.03 6.74
N VAL A 72 -7.92 -7.79 6.64
CA VAL A 72 -9.33 -7.40 6.77
C VAL A 72 -9.78 -6.69 5.51
N GLN A 73 -11.06 -6.85 5.16
CA GLN A 73 -11.70 -6.05 4.12
C GLN A 73 -12.67 -5.08 4.77
N ILE A 74 -12.40 -3.80 4.61
CA ILE A 74 -13.10 -2.73 5.31
C ILE A 74 -13.68 -1.75 4.32
N LYS A 75 -14.73 -1.07 4.74
CA LYS A 75 -15.30 0.11 4.10
C LYS A 75 -14.83 1.31 4.90
N LEU A 76 -14.40 2.37 4.23
CA LEU A 76 -13.96 3.62 4.83
C LEU A 76 -14.83 4.77 4.33
N GLU A 77 -15.68 5.30 5.21
CA GLU A 77 -16.58 6.41 4.91
C GLU A 77 -16.36 7.55 5.90
N ASN A 78 -15.99 8.73 5.41
CA ASN A 78 -15.77 9.91 6.27
C ASN A 78 -14.84 9.67 7.47
N TYR A 79 -13.79 8.86 7.25
CA TYR A 79 -12.82 8.42 8.26
C TYR A 79 -13.29 7.34 9.23
N ASP A 80 -14.56 6.96 9.18
CA ASP A 80 -15.08 5.83 9.95
C ASP A 80 -14.90 4.53 9.15
N ASP A 81 -14.35 3.51 9.79
CA ASP A 81 -14.11 2.21 9.21
C ASP A 81 -15.10 1.15 9.73
N SER A 82 -15.58 0.30 8.82
CA SER A 82 -16.44 -0.84 9.15
C SER A 82 -16.06 -2.07 8.35
N PHE A 83 -16.30 -3.26 8.87
CA PHE A 83 -16.03 -4.48 8.12
C PHE A 83 -17.00 -4.61 6.95
N VAL A 84 -16.48 -4.88 5.75
CA VAL A 84 -17.29 -5.37 4.62
C VAL A 84 -17.66 -6.83 4.85
N ILE A 85 -16.68 -7.59 5.36
CA ILE A 85 -16.85 -8.97 5.80
C ILE A 85 -16.26 -9.03 7.20
N ASP A 86 -17.08 -9.45 8.17
CA ASP A 86 -16.73 -9.40 9.58
C ASP A 86 -15.54 -10.32 9.92
N GLY A 87 -14.59 -9.79 10.68
CA GLY A 87 -13.44 -10.51 11.20
C GLY A 87 -12.19 -10.54 10.31
N VAL A 88 -11.10 -11.01 10.91
CA VAL A 88 -9.78 -11.20 10.29
C VAL A 88 -9.77 -12.48 9.47
N ARG A 89 -9.22 -12.41 8.26
CA ARG A 89 -9.05 -13.57 7.38
C ARG A 89 -7.58 -13.87 7.11
N SER A 90 -7.29 -15.13 6.83
CA SER A 90 -5.93 -15.59 6.50
C SER A 90 -5.63 -15.38 5.02
N ILE A 91 -4.41 -14.95 4.70
CA ILE A 91 -3.91 -14.95 3.32
C ILE A 91 -3.87 -16.38 2.77
N GLU A 92 -3.45 -17.34 3.60
CA GLU A 92 -3.31 -18.75 3.22
C GLU A 92 -4.65 -19.37 2.76
N SER A 93 -5.76 -19.01 3.42
CA SER A 93 -7.08 -19.57 3.11
C SER A 93 -7.79 -18.84 1.97
N GLU A 94 -7.64 -17.52 1.89
CA GLU A 94 -8.46 -16.69 1.00
C GLU A 94 -7.78 -16.29 -0.31
N TRP A 95 -6.44 -16.29 -0.36
CA TRP A 95 -5.67 -15.79 -1.50
C TRP A 95 -4.80 -16.90 -2.09
N LYS A 96 -5.42 -17.83 -2.83
CA LYS A 96 -4.73 -18.94 -3.49
C LYS A 96 -3.68 -18.42 -4.47
N SER A 97 -3.93 -17.28 -5.11
CA SER A 97 -2.96 -16.64 -6.00
C SER A 97 -1.69 -16.16 -5.28
N LEU A 98 -1.82 -15.62 -4.06
CA LEU A 98 -0.66 -15.20 -3.24
C LEU A 98 0.11 -16.42 -2.73
N VAL A 99 -0.59 -17.45 -2.25
CA VAL A 99 0.05 -18.71 -1.85
C VAL A 99 0.78 -19.36 -3.02
N GLN A 100 0.17 -19.39 -4.21
CA GLN A 100 0.80 -19.88 -5.44
C GLN A 100 2.06 -19.07 -5.80
N ALA A 101 2.05 -17.76 -5.53
CA ALA A 101 3.21 -16.89 -5.70
C ALA A 101 4.28 -17.06 -4.60
N GLY A 102 4.01 -17.87 -3.57
CA GLY A 102 4.89 -18.05 -2.41
C GLY A 102 4.83 -16.89 -1.42
N PHE A 103 3.76 -16.12 -1.42
CA PHE A 103 3.59 -14.95 -0.55
C PHE A 103 2.75 -15.36 0.65
N ASP A 104 3.39 -15.34 1.83
CA ASP A 104 2.75 -15.57 3.13
C ASP A 104 2.35 -14.27 3.83
N THR A 105 2.97 -13.16 3.45
CA THR A 105 2.61 -11.78 3.83
C THR A 105 2.70 -10.87 2.59
N VAL A 106 2.35 -9.59 2.75
CA VAL A 106 2.45 -8.58 1.69
C VAL A 106 3.14 -7.35 2.28
N ASP A 107 4.21 -6.89 1.63
CA ASP A 107 4.95 -5.70 2.08
C ASP A 107 4.33 -4.43 1.50
N ALA A 108 3.89 -4.45 0.24
CA ALA A 108 3.19 -3.33 -0.38
C ALA A 108 2.20 -3.82 -1.43
N ALA A 109 1.21 -2.97 -1.77
CA ALA A 109 0.27 -3.29 -2.84
C ALA A 109 -0.16 -2.03 -3.61
N LEU A 110 -0.31 -2.19 -4.93
CA LEU A 110 -0.75 -1.11 -5.82
C LEU A 110 -1.89 -1.61 -6.71
N LYS A 111 -3.06 -0.96 -6.63
CA LYS A 111 -4.12 -1.16 -7.62
C LYS A 111 -3.58 -0.82 -9.01
N VAL A 112 -3.71 -1.74 -9.96
CA VAL A 112 -3.25 -1.50 -11.33
C VAL A 112 -4.05 -0.33 -11.92
N PRO A 113 -3.38 0.72 -12.43
CA PRO A 113 -4.04 1.87 -13.02
C PRO A 113 -5.05 1.46 -14.10
N GLY A 114 -6.26 2.03 -14.06
CA GLY A 114 -7.34 1.72 -15.01
C GLY A 114 -7.98 0.33 -14.87
N SER A 115 -7.49 -0.53 -13.97
CA SER A 115 -8.06 -1.86 -13.75
C SER A 115 -9.16 -1.85 -12.69
N HIS A 116 -10.20 -2.66 -12.93
CA HIS A 116 -11.29 -2.93 -12.00
C HIS A 116 -11.11 -4.24 -11.22
N THR A 117 -10.05 -5.00 -11.50
CA THR A 117 -9.82 -6.31 -10.85
C THR A 117 -8.37 -6.55 -10.46
N SER A 118 -7.40 -5.79 -10.99
CA SER A 118 -5.99 -6.13 -10.83
C SER A 118 -5.29 -5.35 -9.72
N ILE A 119 -4.46 -6.05 -8.95
CA ILE A 119 -3.51 -5.48 -7.97
C ILE A 119 -2.11 -6.03 -8.24
N TYR A 120 -1.08 -5.20 -8.11
CA TYR A 120 0.30 -5.62 -7.92
C TYR A 120 0.56 -5.80 -6.42
N PHE A 121 0.98 -6.99 -6.01
CA PHE A 121 1.43 -7.29 -4.64
C PHE A 121 2.95 -7.44 -4.63
N PHE A 122 3.61 -6.83 -3.65
CA PHE A 122 5.06 -6.85 -3.46
C PHE A 122 5.40 -7.62 -2.18
N ARG A 123 6.45 -8.45 -2.26
CA ARG A 123 6.97 -9.20 -1.12
C ARG A 123 8.46 -9.50 -1.31
N GLY A 124 9.28 -9.01 -0.40
CA GLY A 124 10.74 -9.04 -0.48
C GLY A 124 11.22 -8.45 -1.81
N LEU A 125 11.98 -9.24 -2.57
CA LEU A 125 12.55 -8.80 -3.85
C LEU A 125 11.63 -9.05 -5.05
N ASN A 126 10.40 -9.53 -4.82
CA ASN A 126 9.49 -10.00 -5.86
C ASN A 126 8.16 -9.26 -5.82
N TYR A 127 7.46 -9.31 -6.95
CA TYR A 127 6.07 -8.90 -7.05
C TYR A 127 5.27 -9.86 -7.92
N VAL A 128 3.95 -9.82 -7.77
CA VAL A 128 3.00 -10.57 -8.58
C VAL A 128 1.81 -9.68 -8.92
N ARG A 129 1.25 -9.84 -10.13
CA ARG A 129 -0.03 -9.23 -10.50
C ARG A 129 -1.14 -10.26 -10.29
N VAL A 130 -2.17 -9.89 -9.55
CA VAL A 130 -3.32 -10.75 -9.24
C VAL A 130 -4.59 -10.11 -9.75
N ASP A 131 -5.43 -10.91 -10.41
CA ASP A 131 -6.83 -10.58 -10.66
C ASP A 131 -7.63 -10.99 -9.41
N THR A 132 -8.14 -10.01 -8.66
CA THR A 132 -8.82 -10.19 -7.38
C THR A 132 -10.25 -10.68 -7.54
N ALA A 133 -10.85 -10.60 -8.74
CA ALA A 133 -12.19 -11.12 -8.97
C ALA A 133 -12.19 -12.64 -9.14
N THR A 134 -11.09 -13.18 -9.68
CA THR A 134 -10.92 -14.63 -9.91
C THR A 134 -9.90 -15.29 -9.00
N ASP A 135 -9.20 -14.50 -8.17
CA ASP A 135 -8.07 -14.92 -7.33
C ASP A 135 -7.01 -15.70 -8.13
N ARG A 136 -6.52 -15.07 -9.20
CA ARG A 136 -5.54 -15.67 -10.12
C ARG A 136 -4.35 -14.78 -10.37
N VAL A 137 -3.17 -15.39 -10.37
CA VAL A 137 -1.94 -14.74 -10.86
C VAL A 137 -2.10 -14.46 -12.36
N THR A 138 -1.92 -13.19 -12.73
CA THR A 138 -1.84 -12.76 -14.12
C THR A 138 -0.38 -12.72 -14.55
N GLY A 139 0.09 -13.81 -15.17
CA GLY A 139 1.49 -13.98 -15.56
C GLY A 139 2.25 -14.89 -14.60
N LYS A 140 3.42 -14.45 -14.13
CA LYS A 140 4.26 -15.18 -13.16
C LYS A 140 4.75 -14.25 -12.07
N VAL A 141 5.40 -14.79 -11.05
CA VAL A 141 6.16 -13.99 -10.08
C VAL A 141 7.39 -13.41 -10.77
N HIS A 142 7.64 -12.12 -10.55
CA HIS A 142 8.73 -11.38 -11.16
C HIS A 142 9.59 -10.70 -10.10
N GLN A 143 10.88 -10.55 -10.37
CA GLN A 143 11.76 -9.74 -9.52
C GLN A 143 11.45 -8.25 -9.73
N ILE A 144 11.34 -7.50 -8.65
CA ILE A 144 11.10 -6.05 -8.66
C ILE A 144 12.15 -5.35 -9.53
N LYS A 145 13.43 -5.70 -9.35
CA LYS A 145 14.53 -5.09 -10.12
C LYS A 145 14.36 -5.15 -11.64
N THR A 146 13.63 -6.15 -12.15
CA THR A 146 13.42 -6.36 -13.59
C THR A 146 12.05 -5.91 -14.07
N GLY A 147 11.01 -6.05 -13.24
CA GLY A 147 9.65 -5.64 -13.61
C GLY A 147 9.34 -4.17 -13.30
N TRP A 148 10.13 -3.55 -12.43
CA TRP A 148 10.05 -2.15 -12.05
C TRP A 148 11.43 -1.45 -12.17
N PRO A 149 11.97 -1.29 -13.39
CA PRO A 149 13.23 -0.61 -13.63
C PRO A 149 13.38 0.77 -12.96
N SER A 150 12.29 1.53 -12.76
CA SER A 150 12.33 2.82 -12.08
C SER A 150 12.61 2.70 -10.58
N ILE A 151 12.03 1.69 -9.91
CA ILE A 151 12.31 1.35 -8.51
C ILE A 151 13.78 0.95 -8.36
N ALA A 152 14.28 0.10 -9.27
CA ALA A 152 15.69 -0.30 -9.30
C ALA A 152 16.63 0.90 -9.52
N LYS A 153 16.29 1.81 -10.45
CA LYS A 153 17.06 3.04 -10.71
C LYS A 153 17.05 4.01 -9.53
N ALA A 154 16.01 3.98 -8.69
CA ALA A 154 16.00 4.72 -7.44
C ALA A 154 16.94 4.12 -6.37
N GLY A 155 17.48 2.91 -6.61
CA GLY A 155 18.35 2.20 -5.67
C GLY A 155 17.59 1.27 -4.73
N PHE A 156 16.29 1.05 -4.96
CA PHE A 156 15.46 0.18 -4.12
C PHE A 156 15.37 -1.22 -4.72
N ASP A 157 15.45 -2.23 -3.87
CA ASP A 157 15.31 -3.64 -4.22
C ASP A 157 14.00 -4.25 -3.71
N SER A 158 13.30 -3.54 -2.83
CA SER A 158 11.97 -3.83 -2.30
C SER A 158 11.10 -2.57 -2.21
N VAL A 159 9.89 -2.71 -1.66
CA VAL A 159 8.89 -1.64 -1.48
C VAL A 159 8.19 -1.85 -0.14
N ASP A 160 8.34 -0.90 0.77
CA ASP A 160 7.63 -0.91 2.06
C ASP A 160 6.23 -0.29 1.91
N ALA A 161 6.10 0.77 1.11
CA ALA A 161 4.80 1.35 0.79
C ALA A 161 4.79 1.98 -0.59
N ILE A 162 3.62 1.98 -1.23
CA ILE A 162 3.40 2.65 -2.51
C ILE A 162 2.05 3.36 -2.53
N VAL A 163 2.04 4.64 -2.86
CA VAL A 163 0.81 5.45 -2.80
C VAL A 163 0.77 6.48 -3.94
N PRO A 164 -0.40 6.75 -4.55
CA PRO A 164 -0.53 7.75 -5.60
C PRO A 164 -0.13 9.16 -5.11
N VAL A 165 0.53 9.92 -5.97
CA VAL A 165 0.78 11.35 -5.72
C VAL A 165 -0.52 12.15 -5.90
N LEU A 166 -0.80 13.08 -4.99
CA LEU A 166 -1.94 13.99 -5.11
C LEU A 166 -1.82 14.83 -6.37
N ASP A 167 -2.94 14.98 -7.07
CA ASP A 167 -3.08 15.83 -8.27
C ASP A 167 -2.08 15.53 -9.41
N GLN A 168 -1.43 14.36 -9.39
CA GLN A 168 -0.49 13.90 -10.42
C GLN A 168 -0.85 12.47 -10.83
N GLN A 169 -1.74 12.34 -11.81
CA GLN A 169 -2.19 11.05 -12.31
C GLN A 169 -1.02 10.22 -12.82
N GLY A 170 -1.01 8.92 -12.47
CA GLY A 170 0.04 8.01 -12.89
C GLY A 170 1.35 8.16 -12.11
N HIS A 171 1.48 9.12 -11.18
CA HIS A 171 2.65 9.23 -10.33
C HIS A 171 2.43 8.58 -8.96
N TYR A 172 3.48 7.95 -8.44
CA TYR A 172 3.45 7.21 -7.19
C TYR A 172 4.69 7.51 -6.34
N TYR A 173 4.48 7.77 -5.06
CA TYR A 173 5.55 7.68 -4.08
C TYR A 173 5.83 6.20 -3.80
N VAL A 174 7.09 5.82 -3.84
CA VAL A 174 7.58 4.48 -3.44
C VAL A 174 8.48 4.69 -2.24
N PHE A 175 8.16 4.08 -1.11
CA PHE A 175 8.93 4.16 0.12
C PHE A 175 9.76 2.88 0.31
N TYR A 176 11.00 3.06 0.76
CA TYR A 176 11.87 1.97 1.14
C TYR A 176 12.89 2.44 2.19
N GLY A 177 12.85 1.84 3.38
CA GLY A 177 13.65 2.25 4.53
C GLY A 177 13.31 3.66 5.01
N ASP A 178 14.35 4.51 5.10
CA ASP A 178 14.26 5.93 5.42
C ASP A 178 14.08 6.83 4.17
N GLN A 179 13.92 6.22 2.99
CA GLN A 179 13.87 6.92 1.72
C GLN A 179 12.54 6.79 1.00
N TYR A 180 12.32 7.70 0.06
CA TYR A 180 11.27 7.59 -0.94
C TYR A 180 11.75 8.07 -2.31
N ALA A 181 11.13 7.56 -3.37
CA ALA A 181 11.29 8.00 -4.74
C ALA A 181 9.92 8.28 -5.37
N VAL A 182 9.90 8.96 -6.51
CA VAL A 182 8.67 9.13 -7.31
C VAL A 182 8.83 8.41 -8.63
N ILE A 183 7.89 7.53 -8.92
CA ILE A 183 7.80 6.82 -10.20
C ILE A 183 6.54 7.24 -10.94
N GLY A 184 6.57 7.17 -12.26
CA GLY A 184 5.42 7.34 -13.14
C GLY A 184 5.08 6.00 -13.79
N LEU A 185 3.79 5.66 -13.87
CA LEU A 185 3.25 4.53 -14.60
C LEU A 185 2.35 5.02 -15.72
N ASP A 186 2.62 4.55 -16.95
CA ASP A 186 1.73 4.77 -18.08
C ASP A 186 0.59 3.74 -18.14
N ASP A 187 -0.35 3.95 -19.08
CA ASP A 187 -1.52 3.08 -19.27
C ASP A 187 -1.16 1.64 -19.67
N ASN A 188 0.08 1.40 -20.13
CA ASN A 188 0.59 0.07 -20.46
C ASN A 188 1.31 -0.59 -19.28
N GLY A 189 1.36 0.07 -18.12
CA GLY A 189 2.06 -0.39 -16.93
C GLY A 189 3.58 -0.28 -17.03
N LYS A 190 4.11 0.52 -17.97
CA LYS A 190 5.54 0.82 -18.04
C LYS A 190 5.88 1.91 -17.05
N ASP A 191 6.92 1.67 -16.25
CA ASP A 191 7.36 2.58 -15.20
C ASP A 191 8.51 3.50 -15.66
N THR A 192 8.58 4.67 -15.04
CA THR A 192 9.59 5.70 -15.27
C THR A 192 10.01 6.33 -13.96
N LEU A 193 11.30 6.64 -13.80
CA LEU A 193 11.78 7.34 -12.62
C LEU A 193 11.53 8.84 -12.81
N ILE A 194 10.72 9.44 -11.95
CA ILE A 194 10.38 10.87 -11.98
C ILE A 194 11.30 11.65 -11.02
N THR A 195 11.57 11.09 -9.84
CA THR A 195 12.48 11.68 -8.85
C THR A 195 13.29 10.57 -8.20
N THR A 196 14.61 10.75 -8.16
CA THR A 196 15.55 9.82 -7.48
C THR A 196 15.25 9.75 -5.98
N ALA A 197 15.79 8.75 -5.31
CA ALA A 197 15.63 8.58 -3.87
C ALA A 197 16.02 9.85 -3.10
N LYS A 198 15.20 10.20 -2.12
CA LYS A 198 15.40 11.26 -1.13
C LYS A 198 15.05 10.72 0.25
N GLN A 199 15.63 11.33 1.28
CA GLN A 199 15.23 11.06 2.66
C GLN A 199 13.76 11.46 2.87
N ILE A 200 13.00 10.64 3.61
CA ILE A 200 11.60 10.94 3.92
C ILE A 200 11.49 12.29 4.63
N SER A 201 12.40 12.60 5.57
CA SER A 201 12.45 13.88 6.29
C SER A 201 12.63 15.11 5.39
N GLU A 202 13.23 14.96 4.20
CA GLU A 202 13.40 16.08 3.26
C GLU A 202 12.10 16.43 2.53
N GLY A 203 11.34 15.42 2.13
CA GLY A 203 10.13 15.54 1.31
C GLY A 203 8.83 15.58 2.09
N TRP A 204 8.82 14.93 3.24
CA TRP A 204 7.67 14.76 4.14
C TRP A 204 8.01 15.36 5.50
N ARG A 205 8.32 16.66 5.53
CA ARG A 205 8.79 17.35 6.76
C ARG A 205 7.86 17.20 7.96
N SER A 206 6.57 16.98 7.72
CA SER A 206 5.60 16.72 8.78
C SER A 206 5.74 15.35 9.45
N LEU A 207 6.59 14.48 8.90
CA LEU A 207 6.94 13.16 9.43
C LEU A 207 8.31 13.14 10.11
N ASP A 208 9.05 14.26 10.06
CA ASP A 208 10.41 14.33 10.60
C ASP A 208 10.44 14.03 12.11
N GLY A 209 11.44 13.26 12.54
CA GLY A 209 11.58 12.78 13.91
C GLY A 209 10.63 11.65 14.33
N TRP A 210 9.69 11.24 13.47
CA TRP A 210 8.85 10.05 13.71
C TRP A 210 9.18 8.90 12.75
N VAL A 211 9.30 9.20 11.46
CA VAL A 211 9.37 8.20 10.38
C VAL A 211 10.72 8.18 9.71
#